data_AF-A0A1C5VVU1-F1
#
_entry.id   AF-A0A1C5VVU1-F1
#
_cell.length_a   1.000
_cell.length_b   1.000
_cell.length_c   1.000
_cell.angle_alpha   90.00
_cell.angle_beta   90.00
_cell.angle_gamma   90.00
#
_symmetry.space_group_name_H-M   'P 1'
#
loop_
_entity.id
_entity.type
_entity.pdbx_description
1 polymer ?
#
loop_
_entity_poly.entity_id
_entity_poly.type
_entity_poly.pdbx_seq_one_letter_code
_entity_poly.pdbx_strand_id
1 'polypeptide(L)'
;MIIGNIPKALAELYKSLLSELKPNWKVEIIIEDYNLYKLDFVNEIPCSLKLDVTEEDISELHDEIINMEISVYLYEDLLYKNPLNMSEEEKREYRELKNREKEYNKYAPLEAISSYWLQQKS
;
A
#
# COMPACT_ATOMS: atom_id res chain seq x y z
N MET A 1 -0.35 16.96 1.42
CA MET A 1 0.22 16.36 0.19
C MET A 1 -0.88 16.08 -0.84
N ILE A 2 -0.62 16.18 -2.15
CA ILE A 2 -1.56 15.81 -3.22
C ILE A 2 -0.88 14.86 -4.21
N ILE A 3 -1.51 13.72 -4.49
CA ILE A 3 -1.11 12.73 -5.50
C ILE A 3 -2.10 12.82 -6.64
N GLY A 4 -1.68 13.34 -7.79
CA GLY A 4 -2.57 13.55 -8.92
C GLY A 4 -2.52 12.42 -9.95
N ASN A 5 -3.45 12.48 -10.90
CA ASN A 5 -3.49 11.62 -12.09
C ASN A 5 -3.48 10.11 -11.76
N ILE A 6 -4.25 9.72 -10.73
CA ILE A 6 -4.47 8.31 -10.40
C ILE A 6 -5.88 7.88 -10.84
N PRO A 7 -6.05 6.62 -11.29
CA PRO A 7 -7.38 6.09 -11.59
C PRO A 7 -8.29 6.12 -10.35
N LYS A 8 -9.59 6.35 -10.55
CA LYS A 8 -10.56 6.40 -9.46
C LYS A 8 -10.53 5.14 -8.59
N ALA A 9 -10.44 3.95 -9.19
CA ALA A 9 -10.40 2.70 -8.42
C ALA A 9 -9.20 2.65 -7.47
N LEU A 10 -8.06 3.18 -7.92
CA LEU A 10 -6.83 3.25 -7.13
C LEU A 10 -6.95 4.28 -5.99
N ALA A 11 -7.55 5.44 -6.26
CA ALA A 11 -7.83 6.45 -5.24
C ALA A 11 -8.75 5.92 -4.13
N GLU A 12 -9.79 5.17 -4.50
CA GLU A 12 -10.72 4.51 -3.57
C GLU A 12 -10.02 3.41 -2.76
N LEU A 13 -9.17 2.60 -3.40
CA LEU A 13 -8.35 1.59 -2.72
C LEU A 13 -7.44 2.23 -1.67
N TYR A 14 -6.66 3.25 -2.04
CA TYR A 14 -5.76 3.94 -1.11
C TYR A 14 -6.52 4.55 0.06
N LYS A 15 -7.66 5.19 -0.20
CA LYS A 15 -8.49 5.74 0.88
C LYS A 15 -8.97 4.65 1.84
N SER A 16 -9.41 3.50 1.33
CA SER A 16 -9.85 2.36 2.15
C SER A 16 -8.70 1.86 3.02
N LEU A 17 -7.55 1.55 2.42
CA LEU A 17 -6.39 1.01 3.13
C LEU A 17 -5.86 1.99 4.18
N LEU A 18 -5.78 3.28 3.86
CA LEU A 18 -5.37 4.32 4.82
C LEU A 18 -6.38 4.47 5.97
N SER A 19 -7.68 4.34 5.72
CA SER A 19 -8.68 4.41 6.79
C SER A 19 -8.54 3.27 7.81
N GLU A 20 -7.99 2.13 7.37
CA GLU A 20 -7.73 0.98 8.23
C GLU A 20 -6.38 1.10 8.96
N LEU A 21 -5.31 1.48 8.24
CA LEU A 21 -3.95 1.54 8.78
C LEU A 21 -3.69 2.83 9.59
N LYS A 22 -4.20 3.96 9.10
CA LYS A 22 -4.03 5.31 9.66
C LYS A 22 -5.39 6.01 9.78
N PRO A 23 -6.29 5.55 10.67
CA PRO A 23 -7.67 6.03 10.78
C PRO A 23 -7.79 7.53 11.10
N ASN A 24 -6.74 8.13 11.68
CA ASN A 24 -6.70 9.55 12.02
C ASN A 24 -6.32 10.45 10.83
N TRP A 25 -5.86 9.88 9.72
CA TRP A 25 -5.44 10.66 8.55
C TRP A 25 -6.65 11.13 7.75
N LYS A 26 -6.65 12.41 7.40
CA LYS A 26 -7.71 12.98 6.58
C LYS A 26 -7.39 12.79 5.10
N VAL A 27 -8.17 11.93 4.45
CA VAL A 27 -8.01 11.55 3.04
C VAL A 27 -9.22 12.01 2.22
N GLU A 28 -8.98 12.88 1.23
CA GLU A 28 -9.98 13.41 0.31
C GLU A 28 -9.66 12.96 -1.13
N ILE A 29 -10.66 12.44 -1.85
CA ILE A 29 -10.54 12.14 -3.29
C ILE A 29 -11.13 13.33 -4.05
N ILE A 30 -10.35 13.89 -4.96
CA ILE A 30 -10.74 15.00 -5.82
C ILE A 30 -10.86 14.43 -7.24
N ILE A 31 -12.06 14.48 -7.81
CA ILE A 31 -12.28 14.10 -9.21
C ILE A 31 -11.65 15.17 -10.11
N GLU A 32 -10.84 14.75 -11.07
CA GLU A 32 -10.20 15.64 -12.05
C GLU A 32 -11.10 15.82 -13.30
N ASP A 33 -10.53 16.18 -14.45
CA ASP A 33 -11.30 16.50 -15.66
C ASP A 33 -12.07 15.29 -16.20
N TYR A 34 -13.33 15.21 -15.78
CA TYR A 34 -14.28 14.20 -16.21
C TYR A 34 -14.50 14.17 -17.73
N ASN A 35 -14.21 15.27 -18.45
CA ASN A 35 -14.37 15.29 -19.90
C ASN A 35 -13.42 14.33 -20.60
N LEU A 36 -12.21 14.11 -20.07
CA LEU A 36 -11.26 13.15 -20.63
C LEU A 36 -11.84 11.74 -20.63
N TYR A 37 -12.49 11.34 -19.53
CA TYR A 37 -13.19 10.06 -19.43
C TYR A 37 -14.40 10.01 -20.35
N LYS A 38 -15.23 11.07 -20.37
CA LYS A 38 -16.44 11.12 -21.21
C LYS A 38 -16.15 11.05 -22.71
N LEU A 39 -15.00 11.55 -23.14
CA LEU A 39 -14.56 11.56 -24.54
C LEU A 39 -13.77 10.30 -24.92
N ASP A 40 -13.77 9.26 -24.08
CA ASP A 40 -13.05 7.99 -24.25
C ASP A 40 -11.52 8.16 -24.44
N PHE A 41 -10.93 9.25 -23.94
CA PHE A 41 -9.47 9.42 -23.94
C PHE A 41 -8.80 8.61 -22.82
N VAL A 42 -9.53 8.28 -21.75
CA VAL A 42 -9.05 7.49 -20.61
C VAL A 42 -10.11 6.48 -20.18
N ASN A 43 -9.65 5.30 -19.76
CA ASN A 43 -10.54 4.19 -19.37
C ASN A 43 -11.18 4.38 -17.98
N GLU A 44 -10.59 5.24 -17.14
CA GLU A 44 -11.10 5.56 -15.81
C GLU A 44 -11.05 7.06 -15.56
N ILE A 45 -11.94 7.55 -14.68
CA ILE A 45 -11.96 8.95 -14.27
C ILE A 45 -10.65 9.26 -13.55
N PRO A 46 -9.86 10.23 -14.02
CA PRO A 46 -8.66 10.66 -13.32
C PRO A 46 -9.07 11.35 -12.02
N CYS A 47 -8.33 11.03 -10.96
CA CYS A 47 -8.54 11.54 -9.62
C CYS A 47 -7.21 11.98 -9.01
N SER A 48 -7.32 12.90 -8.06
CA SER A 48 -6.26 13.27 -7.14
C SER A 48 -6.60 12.75 -5.73
N LEU A 49 -5.61 12.25 -5.01
CA LEU A 49 -5.69 11.94 -3.59
C LEU A 49 -5.04 13.08 -2.79
N LYS A 50 -5.82 13.75 -1.96
CA LYS A 50 -5.34 14.77 -1.03
C LYS A 50 -5.24 14.20 0.37
N LEU A 51 -4.05 14.33 0.95
CA LEU A 51 -3.71 13.87 2.29
C LEU A 51 -3.34 15.08 3.15
N ASP A 52 -4.00 15.24 4.29
CA ASP A 52 -3.66 16.27 5.29
C ASP A 52 -2.70 15.66 6.34
N VAL A 53 -1.43 15.56 5.95
CA VAL A 53 -0.37 14.85 6.70
C VAL A 53 0.96 15.57 6.50
N THR A 54 1.89 15.37 7.44
CA THR A 54 3.24 15.91 7.35
C THR A 54 4.17 15.03 6.53
N GLU A 55 5.41 15.48 6.38
CA GLU A 55 6.47 14.66 5.79
C GLU A 55 6.85 13.48 6.70
N GLU A 56 6.93 13.73 8.01
CA GLU A 56 7.23 12.68 8.99
C GLU A 56 6.17 11.58 8.97
N ASP A 57 4.89 11.95 8.83
CA ASP A 57 3.79 11.00 8.66
C ASP A 57 3.99 10.07 7.45
N ILE A 58 4.44 10.62 6.31
CA ILE A 58 4.71 9.85 5.10
C ILE A 58 5.95 8.95 5.27
N SER A 59 6.97 9.44 5.97
CA SER A 59 8.16 8.64 6.31
C SER A 59 7.79 7.47 7.23
N GLU A 60 6.95 7.70 8.24
CA GLU A 60 6.47 6.66 9.16
C GLU A 60 5.67 5.59 8.40
N LEU A 61 4.77 6.02 7.49
CA LEU A 61 4.05 5.08 6.63
C LEU A 61 5.01 4.26 5.77
N HIS A 62 6.03 4.88 5.19
CA HIS A 62 7.04 4.17 4.40
C HIS A 62 7.76 3.12 5.25
N ASP A 63 8.27 3.51 6.42
CA ASP A 63 8.98 2.62 7.33
C ASP A 63 8.08 1.46 7.79
N GLU A 64 6.80 1.70 8.05
CA GLU A 64 5.84 0.64 8.40
C GLU A 64 5.70 -0.40 7.29
N ILE A 65 5.51 0.03 6.03
CA ILE A 65 5.39 -0.89 4.90
C ILE A 65 6.68 -1.67 4.67
N ILE A 66 7.84 -1.02 4.75
CA ILE A 66 9.15 -1.67 4.63
C ILE A 66 9.39 -2.66 5.78
N ASN A 67 8.99 -2.32 7.01
CA ASN A 67 9.10 -3.25 8.13
C ASN A 67 8.19 -4.48 7.96
N MET A 68 6.98 -4.30 7.41
CA MET A 68 6.12 -5.42 7.04
C MET A 68 6.80 -6.31 5.99
N GLU A 69 7.39 -5.71 4.95
CA GLU A 69 8.14 -6.42 3.91
C GLU A 69 9.30 -7.24 4.50
N ILE A 70 10.16 -6.60 5.30
CA ILE A 70 11.29 -7.25 5.98
C ILE A 70 10.80 -8.43 6.83
N SER A 71 9.68 -8.27 7.55
CA SER A 71 9.14 -9.32 8.41
C SER A 71 8.69 -10.57 7.66
N VAL A 72 8.37 -10.44 6.36
CA VAL A 72 8.02 -11.54 5.46
C VAL A 72 9.27 -12.23 4.94
N TYR A 73 10.25 -11.46 4.46
CA TYR A 73 11.46 -12.01 3.82
C TYR A 73 12.55 -12.47 4.80
N LEU A 74 12.50 -12.08 6.07
CA LEU A 74 13.46 -12.53 7.09
C LEU A 74 13.50 -14.07 7.22
N TYR A 75 12.40 -14.74 6.88
CA TYR A 75 12.26 -16.19 6.96
C TYR A 75 11.91 -16.80 5.60
N GLU A 76 12.42 -16.21 4.52
CA GLU A 76 12.17 -16.63 3.14
C GLU A 76 12.46 -18.13 2.92
N ASP A 77 13.47 -18.69 3.61
CA ASP A 77 13.80 -20.12 3.57
C ASP A 77 12.61 -21.03 3.96
N LEU A 78 11.79 -20.62 4.93
CA LEU A 78 10.60 -21.36 5.34
C LEU A 78 9.48 -21.27 4.29
N LEU A 79 9.42 -20.21 3.49
CA LEU A 79 8.42 -20.06 2.44
C LEU A 79 8.60 -21.08 1.31
N TYR A 80 9.86 -21.43 1.00
CA TYR A 80 10.19 -22.39 -0.06
C TYR A 80 10.34 -23.84 0.43
N LYS A 81 10.32 -24.08 1.74
CA LYS A 81 10.39 -25.43 2.29
C LYS A 81 9.05 -26.16 2.05
N ASN A 82 9.12 -27.44 1.68
CA ASN A 82 7.91 -28.27 1.55
C ASN A 82 7.26 -28.49 2.93
N PRO A 83 5.96 -28.21 3.12
CA PRO A 83 5.28 -28.39 4.40
C PRO A 83 5.37 -29.81 5.00
N LEU A 84 5.54 -30.84 4.15
CA LEU A 84 5.71 -32.23 4.59
C LEU A 84 7.07 -32.46 5.28
N ASN A 85 8.06 -31.62 4.99
CA ASN A 85 9.42 -31.71 5.53
C ASN A 85 9.64 -30.74 6.71
N MET A 86 8.59 -30.06 7.16
CA MET A 86 8.65 -29.12 8.28
C MET A 86 8.42 -29.83 9.62
N SER A 87 9.19 -29.44 10.63
CA SER A 87 8.88 -29.74 12.03
C SER A 87 7.59 -29.05 12.46
N GLU A 88 6.98 -29.47 13.57
CA GLU A 88 5.77 -28.81 14.09
C GLU A 88 6.03 -27.34 14.50
N GLU A 89 7.26 -27.02 14.91
CA GLU A 89 7.69 -25.65 15.18
C GLU A 89 7.77 -24.82 13.90
N GLU A 90 8.41 -25.35 12.85
CA GLU A 90 8.47 -24.69 11.55
C GLU A 90 7.08 -24.50 10.93
N LYS A 91 6.15 -25.45 11.12
CA LYS A 91 4.76 -25.29 10.68
C LYS A 91 4.03 -24.16 11.41
N ARG A 92 4.32 -23.94 12.69
CA ARG A 92 3.76 -22.82 13.46
C ARG A 92 4.30 -21.50 12.92
N GLU A 93 5.61 -21.39 12.77
CA GLU A 93 6.26 -20.20 12.20
C GLU A 93 5.78 -19.92 10.77
N TYR A 94 5.65 -20.96 9.93
CA TYR A 94 5.12 -20.83 8.57
C TYR A 94 3.71 -20.24 8.54
N ARG A 95 2.83 -20.65 9.47
CA ARG A 95 1.47 -20.06 9.57
C ARG A 95 1.52 -18.58 9.93
N GLU A 96 2.39 -18.19 10.85
CA GLU A 96 2.58 -16.78 11.21
C GLU A 96 3.13 -15.98 10.03
N LEU A 97 4.11 -16.51 9.30
CA LEU A 97 4.65 -15.90 8.09
C LEU A 97 3.59 -15.69 7.02
N LYS A 98 2.72 -16.69 6.79
CA LYS A 98 1.59 -16.54 5.85
C LYS A 98 0.59 -15.48 6.28
N ASN A 99 0.45 -15.21 7.57
CA ASN A 99 -0.37 -14.09 8.04
C ASN A 99 0.30 -12.75 7.80
N ARG A 100 1.61 -12.64 8.09
CA ARG A 100 2.40 -11.43 7.80
C ARG A 100 2.44 -11.11 6.31
N GLU A 101 2.60 -12.13 5.47
CA GLU A 101 2.58 -12.00 4.01
C GLU A 101 1.23 -11.46 3.51
N LYS A 102 0.12 -11.95 4.06
CA LYS A 102 -1.22 -11.43 3.73
C LYS A 102 -1.40 -9.98 4.16
N GLU A 103 -0.90 -9.63 5.34
CA GLU A 103 -0.96 -8.27 5.87
C GLU A 103 -0.12 -7.31 5.01
N TYR A 104 1.13 -7.67 4.71
CA TYR A 104 2.00 -6.93 3.80
C TYR A 104 1.33 -6.76 2.43
N ASN A 105 0.87 -7.84 1.79
CA ASN A 105 0.25 -7.77 0.45
C ASN A 105 -0.99 -6.88 0.42
N LYS A 106 -1.72 -6.77 1.53
CA LYS A 106 -2.87 -5.88 1.65
C LYS A 106 -2.46 -4.40 1.63
N TYR A 107 -1.38 -4.05 2.35
CA TYR A 107 -0.96 -2.65 2.51
C TYR A 107 0.16 -2.22 1.56
N ALA A 108 0.84 -3.14 0.88
CA ALA A 108 1.89 -2.88 -0.11
C ALA A 108 1.50 -1.83 -1.17
N PRO A 109 0.25 -1.76 -1.67
CA PRO A 109 -0.14 -0.68 -2.59
C PRO A 109 0.09 0.74 -2.05
N LEU A 110 0.13 0.95 -0.73
CA LEU A 110 0.39 2.25 -0.12
C LEU A 110 1.84 2.72 -0.28
N GLU A 111 2.78 1.83 -0.64
CA GLU A 111 4.16 2.20 -0.96
C GLU A 111 4.23 3.23 -2.10
N ALA A 112 3.28 3.18 -3.04
CA ALA A 112 3.20 4.16 -4.12
C ALA A 112 3.01 5.60 -3.62
N ILE A 113 2.37 5.79 -2.45
CA ILE A 113 2.16 7.12 -1.84
C ILE A 113 3.49 7.70 -1.37
N SER A 114 4.29 6.92 -0.64
CA SER A 114 5.61 7.35 -0.16
C SER A 114 6.61 7.50 -1.31
N SER A 115 6.58 6.59 -2.28
CA SER A 115 7.42 6.66 -3.49
C SER A 115 7.16 7.93 -4.31
N TYR A 116 5.89 8.27 -4.54
CA TYR A 116 5.51 9.48 -5.26
C TYR A 116 6.02 10.74 -4.53
N TRP A 117 5.99 10.74 -3.21
CA TRP A 117 6.53 11.84 -2.41
C TRP A 117 8.06 11.96 -2.52
N LEU A 118 8.79 10.85 -2.40
CA LEU A 118 10.25 10.83 -2.50
C LEU A 118 10.73 11.33 -3.87
N GLN A 119 10.02 10.99 -4.94
CA GLN A 119 10.32 11.45 -6.30
C GLN A 119 10.14 12.96 -6.50
N GLN A 120 9.26 13.62 -5.72
CA GLN A 120 9.11 15.09 -5.81
C GLN A 120 10.28 15.86 -5.18
N LYS A 121 11.12 15.18 -4.39
CA LYS A 121 12.27 15.78 -3.71
C LYS A 121 13.58 15.67 -4.47
N SER A 122 13.65 14.87 -5.54
CA SER A 122 14.82 14.72 -6.41
C SER A 122 14.83 15.75 -7.53
#